data_AF-A0A662ITH9-F1
#
_entry.id   AF-A0A662ITH9-F1
#
_cell.length_a   1.000
_cell.length_b   1.000
_cell.length_c   1.000
_cell.angle_alpha   90.00
_cell.angle_beta   90.00
_cell.angle_gamma   90.00
#
_symmetry.space_group_name_H-M   'P 1'
#
loop_
_entity.id
_entity.type
_entity.pdbx_description
1 polymer ?
#
loop_
_entity_poly.entity_id
_entity_poly.type
_entity_poly.pdbx_seq_one_letter_code
_entity_poly.pdbx_strand_id
1 'polypeptide(L)' 'AKKEWEDFKKALPLGVKIIAEYDHAHGTDWNGFLLVEARTMDAFQEFWESFRDLTRWYVDRTQAIIGVKR' A
#
# COMPACT_ATOMS: atom_id res chain seq x y z
N ALA A 1 -0.91 11.87 -9.91
CA ALA A 1 -0.73 11.43 -8.51
C ALA A 1 -2.03 11.42 -7.71
N LYS A 2 -2.54 12.56 -7.18
CA LYS A 2 -3.67 12.54 -6.23
C LYS A 2 -4.96 11.89 -6.77
N LYS A 3 -5.39 12.25 -7.98
CA LYS A 3 -6.59 11.66 -8.59
C LYS A 3 -6.45 10.15 -8.82
N GLU A 4 -5.32 9.73 -9.39
CA GLU A 4 -5.01 8.31 -9.64
C GLU A 4 -4.99 7.50 -8.35
N TRP A 5 -4.47 8.08 -7.27
CA TRP A 5 -4.49 7.46 -5.96
C TRP A 5 -5.91 7.31 -5.41
N GLU A 6 -6.75 8.34 -5.49
CA GLU A 6 -8.15 8.23 -5.07
C GLU A 6 -8.95 7.22 -5.90
N ASP A 7 -8.65 7.11 -7.20
CA ASP A 7 -9.29 6.12 -8.06
C ASP A 7 -8.77 4.70 -7.78
N PHE A 8 -7.48 4.53 -7.48
CA PHE A 8 -6.91 3.26 -7.00
C PHE A 8 -7.57 2.78 -5.70
N LYS A 9 -7.79 3.68 -4.72
CA LYS A 9 -8.45 3.34 -3.46
C LYS A 9 -9.88 2.80 -3.65
N LYS A 10 -10.57 3.22 -4.72
CA LYS A 10 -11.91 2.70 -5.07
C LYS A 10 -11.85 1.33 -5.75
N ALA A 11 -10.72 0.98 -6.33
CA ALA A 11 -10.49 -0.25 -7.08
C ALA A 11 -9.67 -1.29 -6.29
N LEU A 12 -9.62 -1.18 -4.96
CA LEU A 12 -8.90 -2.14 -4.14
C LEU A 12 -9.45 -3.57 -4.32
N PRO A 13 -8.58 -4.59 -4.35
CA PRO A 13 -9.01 -5.99 -4.40
C PRO A 13 -9.95 -6.36 -3.25
N LEU A 14 -10.82 -7.34 -3.51
CA LEU A 14 -11.72 -7.85 -2.49
C LEU A 14 -10.93 -8.42 -1.31
N GLY A 15 -11.29 -7.98 -0.11
CA GLY A 15 -10.63 -8.42 1.12
C GLY A 15 -9.39 -7.63 1.51
N VAL A 16 -9.08 -6.53 0.79
CA VAL A 16 -8.04 -5.56 1.15
C VAL A 16 -8.67 -4.29 1.70
N LYS A 17 -8.05 -3.71 2.74
CA LYS A 17 -8.42 -2.40 3.29
C LYS A 17 -7.17 -1.61 3.62
N ILE A 18 -7.13 -0.35 3.17
CA ILE A 18 -6.16 0.61 3.68
C ILE A 18 -6.67 1.07 5.06
N ILE A 19 -5.85 0.86 6.08
CA ILE A 19 -6.15 1.23 7.47
C ILE A 19 -5.63 2.62 7.78
N ALA A 20 -4.44 2.96 7.25
CA ALA A 20 -3.84 4.26 7.46
C ALA A 20 -2.84 4.61 6.35
N GLU A 21 -2.76 5.92 6.08
CA GLU A 21 -1.83 6.55 5.15
C GLU A 21 -1.02 7.57 5.96
N TYR A 22 0.30 7.40 6.02
CA TYR A 22 1.20 8.29 6.76
C TYR A 22 2.23 8.88 5.80
N ASP A 23 2.17 10.19 5.57
CA ASP A 23 3.03 10.88 4.59
C ASP A 23 4.40 11.30 5.17
N HIS A 24 4.63 11.04 6.46
CA HIS A 24 5.87 11.38 7.18
C HIS A 24 6.31 10.26 8.11
N ALA A 25 7.48 9.68 7.83
CA ALA A 25 8.12 8.64 8.63
C ALA A 25 9.39 9.15 9.35
N HIS A 26 9.21 10.06 10.31
CA HIS A 26 10.30 10.69 11.04
C HIS A 26 11.26 9.68 11.70
N GLY A 27 12.57 9.96 11.60
CA GLY A 27 13.62 9.08 12.15
C GLY A 27 13.94 7.88 11.27
N THR A 28 13.44 7.84 10.03
CA THR A 28 13.74 6.80 9.04
C THR A 28 14.10 7.43 7.69
N ASP A 29 14.72 6.65 6.80
CA ASP A 29 14.99 7.06 5.42
C ASP A 29 13.77 6.92 4.49
N TRP A 30 12.60 6.58 5.04
CA TRP A 30 11.36 6.44 4.28
C TRP A 30 10.57 7.75 4.31
N ASN A 31 9.84 8.03 3.23
CA ASN A 31 8.94 9.19 3.19
C ASN A 31 7.72 8.96 4.09
N GLY A 32 7.19 7.73 4.12
CA GLY A 32 5.92 7.43 4.76
C GLY A 32 5.64 5.95 4.88
N PHE A 33 4.47 5.61 5.42
CA PHE A 33 3.99 4.24 5.57
C PHE A 33 2.54 4.10 5.12
N LEU A 34 2.24 2.95 4.52
CA LEU A 34 0.89 2.53 4.20
C LEU A 34 0.57 1.28 5.02
N LEU A 35 -0.46 1.36 5.86
CA LEU A 35 -0.93 0.20 6.62
C LEU A 35 -2.14 -0.42 5.92
N VAL A 36 -2.03 -1.70 5.60
CA VAL A 36 -3.06 -2.45 4.87
C VAL A 36 -3.40 -3.72 5.63
N GLU A 37 -4.69 -4.01 5.77
CA GLU A 37 -5.18 -5.33 6.19
C GLU A 37 -5.68 -6.08 4.96
N ALA A 38 -5.23 -7.32 4.81
CA ALA A 38 -5.71 -8.25 3.79
C ALA A 38 -6.27 -9.51 4.47
N ARG A 39 -7.40 -10.03 3.96
CA ARG A 39 -8.02 -11.26 4.47
C ARG A 39 -7.20 -12.52 4.16
N THR A 40 -6.45 -12.51 3.06
CA THR A 40 -5.61 -13.61 2.60
C THR A 40 -4.30 -13.06 2.03
N MET A 41 -3.29 -13.92 1.91
CA MET A 41 -2.03 -13.54 1.27
C MET A 41 -2.21 -13.25 -0.23
N ASP A 42 -3.10 -13.99 -0.91
CA ASP A 42 -3.40 -13.76 -2.33
C ASP A 42 -3.99 -12.38 -2.56
N ALA A 43 -4.92 -11.94 -1.70
CA ALA A 43 -5.50 -10.60 -1.78
C ALA A 43 -4.43 -9.51 -1.55
N PHE A 44 -3.48 -9.74 -0.63
CA PHE A 44 -2.33 -8.85 -0.46
C PHE A 44 -1.44 -8.82 -1.71
N GLN A 45 -1.18 -9.96 -2.33
CA GLN A 45 -0.35 -10.03 -3.53
C GLN A 45 -0.98 -9.25 -4.70
N GLU A 46 -2.28 -9.42 -4.95
CA GLU A 46 -3.00 -8.67 -5.98
C GLU A 46 -2.94 -7.15 -5.73
N PHE A 47 -3.09 -6.74 -4.46
CA PHE A 47 -2.90 -5.35 -4.07
C PHE A 47 -1.48 -4.86 -4.32
N TRP A 48 -0.47 -5.66 -3.94
CA TRP A 48 0.93 -5.28 -4.02
C TRP A 48 1.39 -5.09 -5.47
N GLU A 49 0.98 -5.96 -6.37
CA GLU A 49 1.23 -5.84 -7.81
C GLU A 49 0.62 -4.54 -8.37
N SER A 50 -0.66 -4.29 -8.07
CA SER A 50 -1.37 -3.08 -8.52
C SER A 50 -0.76 -1.80 -7.94
N PHE A 51 -0.40 -1.81 -6.65
CA PHE A 51 0.23 -0.69 -5.97
C PHE A 51 1.60 -0.35 -6.57
N ARG A 52 2.44 -1.37 -6.83
CA ARG A 52 3.76 -1.20 -7.43
C ARG A 52 3.67 -0.64 -8.85
N ASP A 53 2.72 -1.11 -9.66
CA ASP A 53 2.52 -0.58 -11.01
C ASP A 53 2.04 0.88 -11.00
N LEU A 54 1.09 1.22 -10.11
CA LEU A 54 0.61 2.59 -9.95
C LEU A 54 1.73 3.56 -9.53
N THR A 55 2.61 3.14 -8.62
CA THR A 55 3.60 4.00 -7.95
C THR A 55 4.97 4.04 -8.62
N ARG A 56 5.22 3.16 -9.60
CA ARG A 56 6.52 2.97 -10.27
C ARG A 56 7.23 4.22 -10.78
N TRP A 57 6.48 5.29 -11.11
CA TRP A 57 7.03 6.50 -11.74
C TRP A 57 7.47 7.57 -10.73
N TYR A 58 7.06 7.44 -9.46
CA TYR A 58 7.27 8.47 -8.45
C TYR A 58 7.67 7.90 -7.07
N VAL A 59 7.78 6.58 -6.94
CA VAL A 59 8.30 5.94 -5.73
C VAL A 59 9.51 5.07 -6.10
N ASP A 60 10.70 5.54 -5.74
CA ASP A 60 11.96 4.86 -6.07
C ASP A 60 12.11 3.52 -5.33
N ARG A 61 11.64 3.47 -4.08
CA ARG A 61 11.81 2.31 -3.21
C ARG A 61 10.53 2.06 -2.41
N THR A 62 10.10 0.81 -2.37
CA THR A 62 9.07 0.33 -1.44
C THR A 62 9.55 -0.95 -0.76
N GLN A 63 9.07 -1.18 0.46
CA GLN A 63 9.34 -2.40 1.21
C GLN A 63 8.04 -2.85 1.89
N ALA A 64 7.72 -4.14 1.78
CA ALA A 64 6.61 -4.74 2.50
C ALA A 64 7.13 -5.41 3.78
N ILE A 65 6.43 -5.18 4.90
CA ILE A 65 6.60 -5.93 6.15
C ILE A 65 5.24 -6.57 6.43
N ILE A 66 5.22 -7.90 6.53
CA ILE A 66 3.98 -8.66 6.67
C ILE A 66 3.92 -9.28 8.06
N GLY A 67 2.83 -9.02 8.78
CA GLY A 67 2.52 -9.63 10.06
C GLY A 67 1.19 -10.38 10.00
N VAL A 68 1.08 -11.46 10.77
CA VAL A 68 -0.19 -12.17 10.97
C VAL A 68 -0.77 -11.74 12.32
N LYS A 69 -1.97 -11.15 12.29
CA LYS A 69 -2.71 -10.78 13.49
C LYS A 69 -3.11 -12.05 14.23
N ARG A 70 -2.76 -12.15 15.52
CA ARG A 70 -3.18 -13.23 16.42
C ARG A 70 -4.42 -12.81 17.20
#